data_AF-A0A4R9XBT8-F1
#
_entry.id   AF-A0A4R9XBT8-F1
#
_cell.length_a   1.000
_cell.length_b   1.000
_cell.length_c   1.000
_cell.angle_alpha   90.00
_cell.angle_beta   90.00
_cell.angle_gamma   90.00
#
_symmetry.space_group_name_H-M   'P 1'
#
loop_
_entity.id
_entity.type
_entity.pdbx_description
1 polymer ?
#
loop_
_entity_poly.entity_id
_entity_poly.type
_entity_poly.pdbx_seq_one_letter_code
_entity_poly.pdbx_strand_id
1 'polypeptide(L)'
;MRAKHALSGLQGVEMGESNFNRKKAPTMADVARRAKVSTAAVSYLLSGDSARLKFVGKEARQRILDAVAELNYVQNRTARQLRRRQAERICLLLPRLGVPFSDRIAQDVQSAAALNGFSTIIAAGDTMERMDRIVREIESGLADGVIADWQHLSERDVALLAARLAVAGRPGVIFHPSIEPAGFSVVRQHTGDAVFEALDYLYQAGHRCIAYMLHERAVDGSRLAAYHRFLQARGVPLRADLLIGGAEARKAAFANARALAARKERPTALFAESDLAAVTALHAFGGWPLRTRRHCGHRVWQYR
;
A
#
# COMPACT_ATOMS: atom_id res chain seq x y z
N MET A 1 -9.46 -53.90 40.05
CA MET A 1 -8.01 -53.67 39.82
C MET A 1 -7.84 -52.29 39.22
N ARG A 2 -7.56 -51.30 40.07
CA ARG A 2 -6.31 -50.51 40.11
C ARG A 2 -6.07 -49.60 38.91
N ALA A 3 -6.38 -48.31 39.12
CA ALA A 3 -5.56 -47.19 38.66
C ALA A 3 -5.74 -46.02 39.65
N LYS A 4 -5.10 -46.14 40.82
CA LYS A 4 -4.68 -45.01 41.68
C LYS A 4 -3.17 -44.87 41.48
N HIS A 5 -2.66 -43.64 41.59
CA HIS A 5 -1.30 -43.11 41.33
C HIS A 5 -1.32 -42.22 40.07
N ALA A 6 -1.11 -40.91 40.11
CA ALA A 6 -0.51 -40.07 41.14
C ALA A 6 -1.12 -38.65 41.13
N LEU A 7 -1.68 -38.25 42.26
CA LEU A 7 -1.91 -36.87 42.67
C LEU A 7 -0.98 -36.64 43.87
N SER A 8 0.16 -35.98 43.66
CA SER A 8 0.95 -35.38 44.72
C SER A 8 1.99 -34.45 44.11
N GLY A 9 1.81 -33.15 44.24
CA GLY A 9 2.87 -32.20 43.90
C GLY A 9 2.42 -30.86 43.32
N LEU A 10 1.37 -30.23 43.86
CA LEU A 10 1.12 -28.80 43.65
C LEU A 10 0.60 -28.20 44.97
N GLN A 11 1.52 -27.96 45.90
CA GLN A 11 1.33 -27.01 47.00
C GLN A 11 2.34 -25.87 46.82
N GLY A 12 1.81 -24.64 46.85
CA GLY A 12 2.54 -23.45 47.28
C GLY A 12 3.51 -22.83 46.28
N VAL A 13 3.00 -21.94 45.43
CA VAL A 13 3.75 -20.71 45.11
C VAL A 13 2.79 -19.55 45.40
N GLU A 14 3.07 -18.87 46.50
CA GLU A 14 2.45 -17.59 46.86
C GLU A 14 2.62 -16.61 45.70
N MET A 15 1.51 -16.17 45.10
CA MET A 15 1.52 -15.02 44.22
C MET A 15 1.73 -13.79 45.09
N GLY A 16 2.99 -13.36 45.22
CA GLY A 16 3.30 -12.03 45.72
C GLY A 16 2.57 -11.00 44.86
N GLU A 17 1.70 -10.21 45.47
CA GLU A 17 1.10 -9.04 44.86
C GLU A 17 2.22 -8.08 44.42
N SER A 18 2.59 -8.15 43.13
CA SER A 18 3.49 -7.17 42.54
C SER A 18 2.72 -5.85 42.43
N ASN A 19 2.84 -5.04 43.47
CA ASN A 19 2.32 -3.69 43.52
C ASN A 19 3.14 -2.83 42.54
N PHE A 20 2.80 -2.88 41.25
CA PHE A 20 3.30 -1.93 40.25
C PHE A 20 2.72 -0.56 40.58
N ASN A 21 3.38 0.13 41.52
CA ASN A 21 3.15 1.53 41.80
C ASN A 21 3.44 2.31 40.51
N ARG A 22 2.39 2.57 39.70
CA ARG A 22 2.43 3.44 38.53
C ARG A 22 2.86 4.82 39.00
N LYS A 23 4.17 5.08 39.05
CA LYS A 23 4.70 6.46 39.11
C LYS A 23 4.01 7.22 37.99
N LYS A 24 3.17 8.19 38.36
CA LYS A 24 2.37 8.99 37.44
C LYS A 24 3.33 9.59 36.41
N ALA A 25 3.10 9.30 35.12
CA ALA A 25 3.95 9.83 34.06
C ALA A 25 4.00 11.37 34.16
N PRO A 26 5.18 11.98 34.11
CA PRO A 26 5.32 13.43 34.26
C PRO A 26 4.49 14.16 33.22
N THR A 27 3.83 15.23 33.64
CA THR A 27 2.93 16.01 32.79
C THR A 27 3.61 17.30 32.33
N MET A 28 3.03 17.97 31.31
CA MET A 28 3.52 19.29 30.87
C MET A 28 3.46 20.33 32.00
N ALA A 29 2.55 20.16 32.97
CA ALA A 29 2.47 21.00 34.16
C ALA A 29 3.65 20.77 35.12
N ASP A 30 4.15 19.54 35.20
CA ASP A 30 5.32 19.21 36.03
C ASP A 30 6.60 19.78 35.40
N VAL A 31 6.73 19.72 34.08
CA VAL A 31 7.80 20.41 33.33
C VAL A 31 7.75 21.92 33.56
N ALA A 32 6.57 22.54 33.43
CA ALA A 32 6.41 23.98 33.65
C ALA A 32 6.80 24.41 35.08
N ARG A 33 6.40 23.61 36.07
CA ARG A 33 6.75 23.82 37.48
C ARG A 33 8.26 23.68 37.71
N ARG A 34 8.87 22.63 37.16
CA ARG A 34 10.32 22.37 37.30
C ARG A 34 11.18 23.43 36.61
N ALA A 35 10.75 23.91 35.45
CA ALA A 35 11.41 24.98 34.70
C ALA A 35 11.07 26.39 35.22
N LYS A 36 10.10 26.53 36.15
CA LYS A 36 9.58 27.80 36.68
C LYS A 36 9.10 28.75 35.56
N VAL A 37 8.21 28.26 34.71
CA VAL A 37 7.59 28.98 33.59
C VAL A 37 6.11 28.62 33.47
N SER A 38 5.37 29.31 32.60
CA SER A 38 3.98 28.93 32.29
C SER A 38 3.92 27.66 31.42
N THR A 39 2.84 26.90 31.55
CA THR A 39 2.54 25.75 30.67
C THR A 39 2.46 26.15 29.20
N ALA A 40 2.06 27.40 28.90
CA ALA A 40 2.06 27.97 27.56
C ALA A 40 3.48 28.10 26.97
N ALA A 41 4.45 28.57 27.76
CA ALA A 41 5.85 28.69 27.31
C ALA A 41 6.47 27.32 26.98
N VAL A 42 6.20 26.31 27.82
CA VAL A 42 6.59 24.91 27.56
C VAL A 42 5.94 24.40 26.27
N SER A 43 4.64 24.66 26.09
CA SER A 43 3.92 24.27 24.88
C SER A 43 4.50 24.91 23.63
N TYR A 44 4.86 26.19 23.65
CA TYR A 44 5.41 26.89 22.47
C TYR A 44 6.78 26.33 22.09
N LEU A 45 7.65 26.09 23.07
CA LEU A 45 8.97 25.52 22.83
C LEU A 45 8.87 24.10 22.26
N LEU A 46 8.08 23.23 22.88
CA LEU A 46 7.96 21.82 22.47
C LEU A 46 7.17 21.63 21.17
N SER A 47 6.29 22.56 20.81
CA SER A 47 5.54 22.50 19.56
C SER A 47 6.31 23.02 18.34
N GLY A 48 7.48 23.64 18.54
CA GLY A 48 8.29 24.20 17.45
C GLY A 48 7.67 25.42 16.74
N ASP A 49 6.65 26.06 17.33
CA ASP A 49 5.92 27.21 16.75
C ASP A 49 6.80 28.47 16.76
N SER A 50 7.54 28.67 15.67
CA SER A 50 8.59 29.69 15.53
C SER A 50 8.07 31.12 15.77
N ALA A 51 6.80 31.38 15.45
CA ALA A 51 6.15 32.68 15.60
C ALA A 51 5.89 33.03 17.08
N ARG A 52 5.66 32.02 17.94
CA ARG A 52 5.43 32.20 19.37
C ARG A 52 6.68 31.97 20.23
N LEU A 53 7.66 31.25 19.70
CA LEU A 53 8.96 31.06 20.33
C LEU A 53 9.69 32.38 20.64
N LYS A 54 9.44 33.45 19.87
CA LYS A 54 10.00 34.80 20.14
C LYS A 54 9.62 35.37 21.52
N PHE A 55 8.52 34.90 22.11
CA PHE A 55 8.08 35.30 23.46
C PHE A 55 8.71 34.47 24.59
N VAL A 56 9.55 33.49 24.26
CA VAL A 56 10.27 32.65 25.24
C VAL A 56 11.76 32.97 25.14
N GLY A 57 12.28 33.69 26.14
CA GLY A 57 13.69 34.08 26.22
C GLY A 57 14.64 32.87 26.27
N LYS A 58 15.90 33.05 25.83
CA LYS A 58 16.89 31.95 25.70
C LYS A 58 17.09 31.17 27.00
N GLU A 59 17.20 31.85 28.14
CA GLU A 59 17.34 31.20 29.46
C GLU A 59 16.11 30.37 29.85
N ALA A 60 14.90 30.84 29.53
CA ALA A 60 13.69 30.09 29.78
C ALA A 60 13.63 28.84 28.90
N ARG A 61 14.10 28.91 27.65
CA ARG A 61 14.18 27.74 26.76
C ARG A 61 15.11 26.67 27.32
N GLN A 62 16.29 27.07 27.79
CA GLN A 62 17.26 26.13 28.37
C GLN A 62 16.68 25.43 29.60
N ARG A 63 16.09 26.19 30.54
CA ARG A 63 15.44 25.61 31.73
C ARG A 63 14.33 24.62 31.39
N ILE A 64 13.58 24.84 30.32
CA ILE A 64 12.54 23.91 29.86
C ILE A 64 13.19 22.63 29.29
N LEU A 65 14.22 22.74 28.46
CA LEU A 65 14.92 21.58 27.90
C LEU A 65 15.56 20.71 29.00
N ASP A 66 16.20 21.34 29.98
CA ASP A 66 16.79 20.64 31.13
C ASP A 66 15.72 19.91 31.94
N ALA A 67 14.59 20.58 32.23
CA ALA A 67 13.46 19.97 32.94
C ALA A 67 12.81 18.81 32.16
N VAL A 68 12.77 18.89 30.83
CA VAL A 68 12.26 17.80 29.96
C VAL A 68 13.18 16.59 30.02
N ALA A 69 14.49 16.80 29.94
CA ALA A 69 15.48 15.74 30.03
C ALA A 69 15.48 15.08 31.42
N GLU A 70 15.47 15.89 32.48
CA GLU A 70 15.48 15.40 33.87
C GLU A 70 14.22 14.61 34.22
N LEU A 71 13.05 15.08 33.78
CA LEU A 71 11.78 14.38 34.03
C LEU A 71 11.53 13.23 33.05
N ASN A 72 12.41 13.00 32.08
CA ASN A 72 12.19 12.10 30.95
C ASN A 72 10.79 12.33 30.31
N TYR A 73 10.40 13.60 30.18
CA TYR A 73 9.09 13.98 29.69
C TYR A 73 9.02 13.81 28.18
N VAL A 74 8.11 12.98 27.71
CA VAL A 74 7.76 12.89 26.28
C VAL A 74 6.45 13.63 26.08
N GLN A 75 6.44 14.59 25.15
CA GLN A 75 5.22 15.33 24.83
C GLN A 75 4.13 14.36 24.36
N ASN A 76 3.01 14.36 25.08
CA ASN A 76 1.86 13.52 24.74
C ASN A 76 1.20 14.06 23.46
N ARG A 77 1.56 13.48 22.30
CA ARG A 77 0.98 13.83 21.00
C ARG A 77 -0.54 13.68 20.98
N THR A 78 -1.10 12.70 21.69
CA THR A 78 -2.55 12.49 21.80
C THR A 78 -3.27 13.70 22.41
N ALA A 79 -2.70 14.31 23.46
CA ALA A 79 -3.25 15.52 24.09
C ALA A 79 -3.14 16.78 23.19
N ARG A 80 -2.21 16.78 22.22
CA ARG A 80 -2.10 17.82 21.17
C ARG A 80 -3.14 17.62 20.07
N GLN A 81 -3.28 16.38 19.60
CA GLN A 81 -4.26 15.98 18.58
C GLN A 81 -5.70 16.27 19.05
N LEU A 82 -6.03 15.96 20.31
CA LEU A 82 -7.31 16.29 20.94
C LEU A 82 -7.62 17.80 20.93
N ARG A 83 -6.61 18.65 21.18
CA ARG A 83 -6.77 20.12 21.17
C ARG A 83 -6.89 20.70 19.76
N ARG A 84 -6.24 20.09 18.76
CA ARG A 84 -6.26 20.55 17.36
C ARG A 84 -7.37 19.89 16.53
N ARG A 85 -8.06 18.87 17.06
CA ARG A 85 -9.00 17.99 16.32
C ARG A 85 -8.38 17.40 15.04
N GLN A 86 -7.06 17.21 15.01
CA GLN A 86 -6.31 16.68 13.87
C GLN A 86 -5.44 15.52 14.34
N ALA A 87 -5.48 14.42 13.59
CA ALA A 87 -4.73 13.21 13.85
C ALA A 87 -3.24 13.32 13.44
N GLU A 88 -2.90 14.31 12.61
CA GLU A 88 -1.63 14.49 11.90
C GLU A 88 -1.21 13.19 11.19
N ARG A 89 -2.20 12.54 10.56
CA ARG A 89 -2.10 11.22 9.93
C ARG A 89 -2.73 11.19 8.55
N ILE A 90 -2.07 10.52 7.60
CA ILE A 90 -2.63 10.18 6.29
C ILE A 90 -2.74 8.66 6.21
N CYS A 91 -3.90 8.15 5.79
CA CYS A 91 -4.06 6.71 5.55
C CYS A 91 -3.78 6.41 4.08
N LEU A 92 -2.80 5.54 3.82
CA LEU A 92 -2.56 4.94 2.52
C LEU A 92 -3.25 3.57 2.47
N LEU A 93 -4.30 3.46 1.67
CA LEU A 93 -5.07 2.24 1.46
C LEU A 93 -4.66 1.57 0.15
N LEU A 94 -4.11 0.37 0.21
CA LEU A 94 -3.61 -0.39 -0.93
C LEU A 94 -4.38 -1.71 -1.10
N PRO A 95 -4.46 -2.29 -2.31
CA PRO A 95 -5.06 -3.61 -2.49
C PRO A 95 -4.30 -4.70 -1.74
N ARG A 96 -2.96 -4.68 -1.83
CA ARG A 96 -2.05 -5.66 -1.21
C ARG A 96 -0.67 -5.04 -0.96
N LEU A 97 0.10 -5.66 -0.07
CA LEU A 97 1.50 -5.32 0.23
C LEU A 97 2.46 -6.37 -0.35
N GLY A 98 3.76 -6.05 -0.42
CA GLY A 98 4.78 -6.97 -0.92
C GLY A 98 4.76 -7.12 -2.44
N VAL A 99 4.21 -6.12 -3.13
CA VAL A 99 4.28 -5.98 -4.58
C VAL A 99 5.01 -4.68 -4.91
N PRO A 100 5.92 -4.66 -5.92
CA PRO A 100 6.81 -3.51 -6.14
C PRO A 100 6.11 -2.16 -6.27
N PHE A 101 4.95 -2.12 -6.92
CA PHE A 101 4.13 -0.91 -7.06
C PHE A 101 3.65 -0.37 -5.70
N SER A 102 3.02 -1.22 -4.89
CA SER A 102 2.53 -0.87 -3.55
C SER A 102 3.66 -0.43 -2.64
N ASP A 103 4.79 -1.16 -2.66
CA ASP A 103 5.93 -0.87 -1.80
C ASP A 103 6.57 0.48 -2.18
N ARG A 104 6.63 0.79 -3.49
CA ARG A 104 7.16 2.06 -3.97
C ARG A 104 6.26 3.24 -3.58
N ILE A 105 4.95 3.13 -3.81
CA ILE A 105 4.00 4.19 -3.40
C ILE A 105 4.03 4.38 -1.90
N ALA A 106 4.09 3.31 -1.11
CA ALA A 106 4.20 3.41 0.35
C ALA A 106 5.42 4.22 0.79
N GLN A 107 6.59 3.97 0.19
CA GLN A 107 7.81 4.73 0.47
C GLN A 107 7.65 6.20 0.08
N ASP A 108 7.19 6.47 -1.15
CA ASP A 108 7.06 7.84 -1.67
C ASP A 108 6.04 8.65 -0.85
N VAL A 109 4.90 8.06 -0.50
CA VAL A 109 3.89 8.69 0.38
C VAL A 109 4.42 8.90 1.79
N GLN A 110 5.14 7.94 2.37
CA GLN A 110 5.74 8.09 3.70
C GLN A 110 6.75 9.24 3.73
N SER A 111 7.62 9.34 2.74
CA SER A 111 8.59 10.43 2.63
C SER A 111 7.89 11.79 2.47
N ALA A 112 6.90 11.88 1.57
CA ALA A 112 6.15 13.12 1.35
C ALA A 112 5.35 13.54 2.59
N ALA A 113 4.68 12.60 3.26
CA ALA A 113 3.94 12.86 4.49
C ALA A 113 4.86 13.37 5.61
N ALA A 114 6.01 12.72 5.81
CA ALA A 114 6.99 13.11 6.83
C ALA A 114 7.53 14.53 6.62
N LEU A 115 7.84 14.90 5.36
CA LEU A 115 8.29 16.26 5.01
C LEU A 115 7.23 17.33 5.32
N ASN A 116 5.95 16.95 5.33
CA ASN A 116 4.82 17.83 5.63
C ASN A 116 4.32 17.70 7.09
N GLY A 117 5.05 16.99 7.96
CA GLY A 117 4.70 16.84 9.36
C GLY A 117 3.57 15.84 9.66
N PHE A 118 3.22 15.00 8.69
CA PHE A 118 2.25 13.91 8.84
C PHE A 118 2.94 12.57 9.08
N SER A 119 2.23 11.68 9.75
CA SER A 119 2.59 10.26 9.80
C SER A 119 1.69 9.45 8.86
N THR A 120 2.24 8.38 8.28
CA THR A 120 1.49 7.52 7.36
C THR A 120 1.03 6.27 8.07
N ILE A 121 -0.25 5.93 7.91
CA ILE A 121 -0.80 4.62 8.23
C ILE A 121 -0.96 3.87 6.92
N ILE A 122 -0.36 2.68 6.81
CA ILE A 122 -0.52 1.83 5.63
C ILE A 122 -1.50 0.72 5.99
N ALA A 123 -2.58 0.64 5.23
CA ALA A 123 -3.58 -0.40 5.36
C ALA A 123 -3.76 -1.11 4.02
N ALA A 124 -4.05 -2.41 4.07
CA ALA A 124 -4.29 -3.18 2.86
C ALA A 124 -5.61 -3.95 2.93
N GLY A 125 -6.35 -3.94 1.82
CA GLY A 125 -7.62 -4.64 1.68
C GLY A 125 -7.95 -4.87 0.21
N ASP A 126 -8.23 -6.12 -0.13
CA ASP A 126 -8.56 -6.57 -1.49
C ASP A 126 -10.06 -6.90 -1.65
N THR A 127 -10.85 -6.67 -0.61
CA THR A 127 -12.31 -6.86 -0.62
C THR A 127 -13.02 -5.61 -0.13
N MET A 128 -14.25 -5.42 -0.58
CA MET A 128 -15.08 -4.27 -0.20
C MET A 128 -15.27 -4.21 1.32
N GLU A 129 -15.48 -5.34 2.00
CA GLU A 129 -15.69 -5.38 3.45
C GLU A 129 -14.45 -4.93 4.22
N ARG A 130 -13.25 -5.31 3.77
CA ARG A 130 -11.99 -4.90 4.38
C ARG A 130 -11.76 -3.40 4.20
N MET A 131 -11.98 -2.89 3.00
CA MET A 131 -11.85 -1.46 2.73
C MET A 131 -12.86 -0.62 3.51
N ASP A 132 -14.12 -1.04 3.52
CA ASP A 132 -15.20 -0.39 4.25
C ASP A 132 -14.91 -0.32 5.75
N ARG A 133 -14.29 -1.35 6.34
CA ARG A 133 -13.80 -1.30 7.72
C ARG A 133 -12.74 -0.22 7.93
N ILE A 134 -11.75 -0.15 7.05
CA ILE A 134 -10.68 0.86 7.14
C ILE A 134 -11.25 2.26 6.96
N VAL A 135 -12.20 2.44 6.03
CA VAL A 135 -12.90 3.71 5.81
C VAL A 135 -13.67 4.14 7.06
N ARG A 136 -14.37 3.23 7.75
CA ARG A 136 -15.00 3.53 9.06
C ARG A 136 -14.01 4.03 10.10
N GLU A 137 -12.82 3.46 10.15
CA GLU A 137 -11.80 3.92 11.09
C GLU A 137 -11.30 5.33 10.74
N ILE A 138 -11.15 5.64 9.44
CA ILE A 138 -10.79 6.99 8.96
C ILE A 138 -11.89 8.00 9.30
N GLU A 139 -13.16 7.66 9.06
CA GLU A 139 -14.32 8.47 9.48
C GLU A 139 -14.26 8.79 10.98
N SER A 140 -13.92 7.78 11.79
CA SER A 140 -13.79 7.88 13.25
C SER A 140 -12.53 8.62 13.73
N GLY A 141 -11.69 9.11 12.81
CA GLY A 141 -10.50 9.92 13.13
C GLY A 141 -9.18 9.16 13.16
N LEU A 142 -9.09 7.99 12.51
CA LEU A 142 -7.81 7.31 12.30
C LEU A 142 -6.83 8.17 11.49
N ALA A 143 -7.32 8.94 10.52
CA ALA A 143 -6.51 9.80 9.68
C ALA A 143 -7.27 11.07 9.29
N ASP A 144 -6.53 12.13 8.96
CA ASP A 144 -7.08 13.41 8.50
C ASP A 144 -7.40 13.40 7.01
N GLY A 145 -6.79 12.50 6.25
CA GLY A 145 -7.05 12.30 4.83
C GLY A 145 -6.63 10.91 4.38
N VAL A 146 -6.97 10.58 3.13
CA VAL A 146 -6.74 9.25 2.56
C VAL A 146 -6.08 9.33 1.18
N ILE A 147 -5.16 8.42 0.92
CA ILE A 147 -4.66 8.09 -0.41
C ILE A 147 -5.07 6.64 -0.65
N ALA A 148 -5.88 6.34 -1.66
CA ALA A 148 -6.43 5.01 -1.84
C ALA A 148 -6.28 4.47 -3.27
N ASP A 149 -5.70 3.28 -3.40
CA ASP A 149 -5.71 2.52 -4.64
C ASP A 149 -6.96 1.65 -4.73
N TRP A 150 -7.94 2.13 -5.49
CA TRP A 150 -9.26 1.53 -5.66
C TRP A 150 -9.51 1.05 -7.09
N GLN A 151 -8.46 0.83 -7.87
CA GLN A 151 -8.59 0.49 -9.29
C GLN A 151 -9.41 -0.77 -9.59
N HIS A 152 -9.58 -1.65 -8.61
CA HIS A 152 -10.31 -2.91 -8.72
C HIS A 152 -11.74 -2.83 -8.18
N LEU A 153 -12.14 -1.69 -7.59
CA LEU A 153 -13.51 -1.48 -7.14
C LEU A 153 -14.41 -1.04 -8.29
N SER A 154 -15.71 -1.29 -8.16
CA SER A 154 -16.69 -0.72 -9.07
C SER A 154 -16.83 0.79 -8.83
N GLU A 155 -17.27 1.53 -9.85
CA GLU A 155 -17.58 2.96 -9.70
C GLU A 155 -18.60 3.20 -8.57
N ARG A 156 -19.58 2.30 -8.43
CA ARG A 156 -20.59 2.35 -7.36
C ARG A 156 -19.94 2.26 -5.97
N ASP A 157 -19.02 1.32 -5.79
CA ASP A 157 -18.35 1.12 -4.50
C ASP A 157 -17.44 2.30 -4.17
N VAL A 158 -16.71 2.81 -5.16
CA VAL A 158 -15.88 4.01 -4.99
C VAL A 158 -16.74 5.22 -4.63
N ALA A 159 -17.86 5.43 -5.32
CA ALA A 159 -18.77 6.53 -5.03
C ALA A 159 -19.29 6.45 -3.58
N LEU A 160 -19.65 5.25 -3.11
CA LEU A 160 -20.11 5.03 -1.74
C LEU A 160 -19.04 5.37 -0.71
N LEU A 161 -17.82 4.85 -0.88
CA LEU A 161 -16.72 5.10 0.07
C LEU A 161 -16.29 6.56 0.07
N ALA A 162 -16.15 7.17 -1.12
CA ALA A 162 -15.76 8.56 -1.28
C ALA A 162 -16.79 9.52 -0.68
N ALA A 163 -18.10 9.28 -0.90
CA ALA A 163 -19.16 10.10 -0.33
C ALA A 163 -19.12 10.12 1.20
N ARG A 164 -18.88 8.98 1.83
CA ARG A 164 -18.82 8.92 3.30
C ARG A 164 -17.59 9.62 3.87
N LEU A 165 -16.43 9.48 3.23
CA LEU A 165 -15.22 10.21 3.58
C LEU A 165 -15.41 11.72 3.41
N ALA A 166 -16.07 12.16 2.34
CA ALA A 166 -16.40 13.56 2.12
C ALA A 166 -17.33 14.12 3.21
N VAL A 167 -18.37 13.39 3.59
CA VAL A 167 -19.26 13.75 4.73
C VAL A 167 -18.48 13.85 6.04
N ALA A 168 -17.51 12.97 6.26
CA ALA A 168 -16.63 13.01 7.42
C ALA A 168 -15.53 14.09 7.34
N GLY A 169 -15.49 14.91 6.27
CA GLY A 169 -14.48 15.95 6.07
C GLY A 169 -13.07 15.39 5.87
N ARG A 170 -12.95 14.21 5.25
CA ARG A 170 -11.69 13.50 4.99
C ARG A 170 -11.34 13.62 3.50
N PRO A 171 -10.59 14.65 3.09
CA PRO A 171 -10.15 14.78 1.70
C PRO A 171 -9.22 13.63 1.32
N GLY A 172 -9.10 13.37 0.03
CA GLY A 172 -8.19 12.35 -0.42
C GLY A 172 -7.82 12.37 -1.89
N VAL A 173 -6.86 11.52 -2.19
CA VAL A 173 -6.43 11.18 -3.55
C VAL A 173 -6.78 9.73 -3.80
N ILE A 174 -7.37 9.40 -4.94
CA ILE A 174 -7.68 8.02 -5.30
C ILE A 174 -7.05 7.61 -6.62
N PHE A 175 -6.66 6.35 -6.74
CA PHE A 175 -6.30 5.75 -8.02
C PHE A 175 -7.51 4.97 -8.52
N HIS A 176 -8.05 5.39 -9.67
CA HIS A 176 -9.20 4.73 -10.28
C HIS A 176 -9.23 4.97 -11.80
N PRO A 177 -9.65 3.99 -12.63
CA PRO A 177 -9.62 4.11 -14.09
C PRO A 177 -10.60 5.11 -14.70
N SER A 178 -11.78 5.33 -14.10
CA SER A 178 -12.89 6.08 -14.74
C SER A 178 -13.57 7.14 -13.86
N ILE A 179 -14.03 6.82 -12.64
CA ILE A 179 -14.78 7.74 -11.77
C ILE A 179 -14.02 9.01 -11.30
N GLU A 180 -14.76 10.09 -11.08
CA GLU A 180 -14.33 11.36 -10.47
C GLU A 180 -15.28 11.75 -9.31
N PRO A 181 -15.08 11.25 -8.09
CA PRO A 181 -15.93 11.59 -6.96
C PRO A 181 -15.67 13.02 -6.49
N ALA A 182 -16.74 13.76 -6.17
CA ALA A 182 -16.64 15.13 -5.70
C ALA A 182 -15.79 15.23 -4.42
N GLY A 183 -14.88 16.20 -4.37
CA GLY A 183 -14.01 16.44 -3.22
C GLY A 183 -12.74 15.56 -3.17
N PHE A 184 -12.49 14.77 -4.21
CA PHE A 184 -11.28 13.96 -4.35
C PHE A 184 -10.46 14.36 -5.57
N SER A 185 -9.15 14.18 -5.49
CA SER A 185 -8.26 14.19 -6.67
C SER A 185 -8.10 12.76 -7.18
N VAL A 186 -8.11 12.56 -8.50
CA VAL A 186 -8.00 11.23 -9.11
C VAL A 186 -6.71 11.10 -9.91
N VAL A 187 -6.01 9.98 -9.70
CA VAL A 187 -4.82 9.59 -10.45
C VAL A 187 -5.15 8.39 -11.32
N ARG A 188 -4.79 8.46 -12.61
CA ARG A 188 -5.13 7.43 -13.62
C ARG A 188 -3.87 6.79 -14.17
N GLN A 189 -3.87 5.47 -14.31
CA GLN A 189 -2.73 4.72 -14.83
C GLN A 189 -2.88 4.30 -16.30
N HIS A 190 -4.01 4.64 -16.96
CA HIS A 190 -4.30 4.33 -18.37
C HIS A 190 -3.93 2.90 -18.81
N THR A 191 -4.10 1.94 -17.90
CA THR A 191 -3.57 0.58 -18.04
C THR A 191 -4.12 -0.16 -19.26
N GLY A 192 -5.36 0.12 -19.67
CA GLY A 192 -5.95 -0.47 -20.87
C GLY A 192 -5.23 -0.03 -22.16
N ASP A 193 -4.83 1.24 -22.25
CA ASP A 193 -4.10 1.73 -23.43
C ASP A 193 -2.70 1.11 -23.48
N ALA A 194 -2.01 1.03 -22.35
CA ALA A 194 -0.71 0.34 -22.25
C ALA A 194 -0.79 -1.15 -22.65
N VAL A 195 -1.87 -1.87 -22.28
CA VAL A 195 -2.07 -3.26 -22.72
C VAL A 195 -2.27 -3.35 -24.23
N PHE A 196 -3.11 -2.47 -24.79
CA PHE A 196 -3.33 -2.43 -26.24
C PHE A 196 -2.01 -2.16 -26.98
N GLU A 197 -1.25 -1.14 -26.56
CA GLU A 197 0.03 -0.78 -27.17
C GLU A 197 1.05 -1.93 -27.11
N ALA A 198 1.14 -2.63 -25.98
CA ALA A 198 2.05 -3.76 -25.83
C ALA A 198 1.70 -4.94 -26.75
N LEU A 199 0.40 -5.28 -26.85
CA LEU A 199 -0.08 -6.32 -27.76
C LEU A 199 0.10 -5.91 -29.22
N ASP A 200 -0.16 -4.63 -29.53
CA ASP A 200 -0.01 -4.09 -30.86
C ASP A 200 1.44 -4.11 -31.33
N TYR A 201 2.36 -3.77 -30.45
CA TYR A 201 3.79 -3.88 -30.70
C TYR A 201 4.21 -5.33 -31.05
N LEU A 202 3.73 -6.33 -30.30
CA LEU A 202 4.00 -7.73 -30.61
C LEU A 202 3.44 -8.13 -31.98
N TYR A 203 2.24 -7.65 -32.31
CA TYR A 203 1.61 -7.91 -33.60
C TYR A 203 2.38 -7.28 -34.76
N GLN A 204 2.79 -6.01 -34.62
CA GLN A 204 3.61 -5.30 -35.60
C GLN A 204 4.98 -5.95 -35.77
N ALA A 205 5.53 -6.55 -34.71
CA ALA A 205 6.78 -7.33 -34.77
C ALA A 205 6.65 -8.68 -35.52
N GLY A 206 5.45 -9.03 -35.99
CA GLY A 206 5.19 -10.22 -36.81
C GLY A 206 4.54 -11.38 -36.04
N HIS A 207 4.28 -11.23 -34.73
CA HIS A 207 3.60 -12.26 -33.97
C HIS A 207 2.12 -12.31 -34.35
N ARG A 208 1.60 -13.52 -34.61
CA ARG A 208 0.17 -13.75 -34.94
C ARG A 208 -0.52 -14.64 -33.92
N CYS A 209 0.24 -15.50 -33.27
CA CYS A 209 -0.21 -16.31 -32.14
C CYS A 209 0.47 -15.75 -30.89
N ILE A 210 -0.28 -14.96 -30.11
CA ILE A 210 0.15 -14.27 -28.89
C ILE A 210 -0.68 -14.85 -27.74
N ALA A 211 -0.03 -15.49 -26.77
CA ALA A 211 -0.70 -15.89 -25.55
C ALA A 211 -0.82 -14.70 -24.59
N TYR A 212 -1.86 -14.72 -23.76
CA TYR A 212 -2.11 -13.72 -22.74
C TYR A 212 -2.24 -14.41 -21.38
N MET A 213 -1.30 -14.15 -20.48
CA MET A 213 -1.35 -14.58 -19.08
C MET A 213 -2.01 -13.51 -18.19
N LEU A 214 -3.20 -13.80 -17.71
CA LEU A 214 -4.05 -12.90 -16.91
C LEU A 214 -4.05 -13.28 -15.42
N HIS A 215 -4.40 -12.31 -14.57
CA HIS A 215 -4.76 -12.60 -13.18
C HIS A 215 -6.11 -13.34 -13.16
N GLU A 216 -6.32 -14.30 -12.26
CA GLU A 216 -7.57 -15.09 -12.20
C GLU A 216 -8.80 -14.22 -11.97
N ARG A 217 -8.65 -13.07 -11.30
CA ARG A 217 -9.73 -12.10 -11.03
C ARG A 217 -9.86 -11.00 -12.10
N ALA A 218 -9.13 -11.05 -13.22
CA ALA A 218 -9.17 -10.01 -14.25
C ALA A 218 -10.36 -10.12 -15.22
N VAL A 219 -11.38 -10.92 -14.88
CA VAL A 219 -12.44 -11.37 -15.81
C VAL A 219 -13.30 -10.23 -16.37
N ASP A 220 -13.36 -9.06 -15.69
CA ASP A 220 -14.11 -7.88 -16.14
C ASP A 220 -13.28 -6.58 -16.05
N GLY A 221 -11.96 -6.69 -16.21
CA GLY A 221 -11.03 -5.56 -16.06
C GLY A 221 -10.76 -4.79 -17.35
N SER A 222 -10.31 -3.53 -17.21
CA SER A 222 -9.88 -2.67 -18.33
C SER A 222 -8.78 -3.29 -19.21
N ARG A 223 -7.95 -4.18 -18.64
CA ARG A 223 -6.91 -4.92 -19.35
C ARG A 223 -7.49 -5.98 -20.30
N LEU A 224 -8.45 -6.77 -19.85
CA LEU A 224 -9.10 -7.78 -20.71
C LEU A 224 -9.95 -7.09 -21.79
N ALA A 225 -10.65 -6.02 -21.45
CA ALA A 225 -11.35 -5.18 -22.43
C ALA A 225 -10.38 -4.63 -23.50
N ALA A 226 -9.19 -4.18 -23.11
CA ALA A 226 -8.16 -3.72 -24.03
C ALA A 226 -7.63 -4.83 -24.94
N TYR A 227 -7.48 -6.05 -24.43
CA TYR A 227 -7.13 -7.22 -25.25
C TYR A 227 -8.22 -7.52 -26.28
N HIS A 228 -9.50 -7.49 -25.91
CA HIS A 228 -10.60 -7.63 -26.87
C HIS A 228 -10.60 -6.51 -27.92
N ARG A 229 -10.37 -5.26 -27.50
CA ARG A 229 -10.22 -4.11 -28.42
C ARG A 229 -9.06 -4.33 -29.41
N PHE A 230 -7.93 -4.84 -28.94
CA PHE A 230 -6.78 -5.19 -29.78
C PHE A 230 -7.15 -6.26 -30.82
N LEU A 231 -7.79 -7.36 -30.38
CA LEU A 231 -8.22 -8.43 -31.28
C LEU A 231 -9.14 -7.91 -32.38
N GLN A 232 -10.14 -7.10 -31.99
CA GLN A 232 -11.08 -6.49 -32.94
C GLN A 232 -10.37 -5.55 -33.92
N ALA A 233 -9.51 -4.65 -33.42
CA ALA A 233 -8.80 -3.67 -34.24
C ALA A 233 -7.84 -4.31 -35.26
N ARG A 234 -7.29 -5.49 -34.96
CA ARG A 234 -6.35 -6.22 -35.84
C ARG A 234 -6.98 -7.40 -36.58
N GLY A 235 -8.29 -7.62 -36.43
CA GLY A 235 -8.99 -8.75 -37.04
C GLY A 235 -8.46 -10.11 -36.60
N VAL A 236 -7.94 -10.22 -35.37
CA VAL A 236 -7.41 -11.46 -34.82
C VAL A 236 -8.53 -12.21 -34.09
N PRO A 237 -8.78 -13.50 -34.40
CA PRO A 237 -9.83 -14.25 -33.74
C PRO A 237 -9.49 -14.50 -32.26
N LEU A 238 -10.49 -14.39 -31.39
CA LEU A 238 -10.37 -14.76 -29.99
C LEU A 238 -10.15 -16.27 -29.86
N ARG A 239 -9.06 -16.64 -29.19
CA ARG A 239 -8.68 -18.02 -28.92
C ARG A 239 -8.61 -18.27 -27.42
N ALA A 240 -9.60 -18.99 -26.89
CA ALA A 240 -9.68 -19.30 -25.47
C ALA A 240 -8.46 -20.09 -24.97
N ASP A 241 -7.85 -20.91 -25.83
CA ASP A 241 -6.66 -21.68 -25.50
C ASP A 241 -5.40 -20.81 -25.30
N LEU A 242 -5.41 -19.56 -25.77
CA LEU A 242 -4.32 -18.60 -25.61
C LEU A 242 -4.48 -17.69 -24.38
N LEU A 243 -5.63 -17.75 -23.70
CA LEU A 243 -5.84 -17.10 -22.41
C LEU A 243 -5.43 -18.07 -21.29
N ILE A 244 -4.43 -17.71 -20.50
CA ILE A 244 -3.93 -18.55 -19.40
C ILE A 244 -3.95 -17.78 -18.07
N GLY A 245 -4.39 -18.40 -16.98
CA GLY A 245 -4.44 -17.76 -15.67
C GLY A 245 -3.10 -17.79 -14.92
N GLY A 246 -3.08 -17.17 -13.74
CA GLY A 246 -1.99 -17.30 -12.76
C GLY A 246 -0.98 -16.17 -12.72
N ALA A 247 -1.26 -15.02 -13.36
CA ALA A 247 -0.34 -13.88 -13.36
C ALA A 247 -0.05 -13.30 -11.96
N GLU A 248 -0.89 -13.58 -10.96
CA GLU A 248 -0.72 -13.19 -9.56
C GLU A 248 0.24 -14.08 -8.75
N ALA A 249 0.55 -15.28 -9.24
CA ALA A 249 1.16 -16.32 -8.43
C ALA A 249 2.26 -17.06 -9.17
N ARG A 250 3.48 -17.00 -8.63
CA ARG A 250 4.68 -17.63 -9.21
C ARG A 250 4.47 -19.10 -9.56
N LYS A 251 3.85 -19.90 -8.68
CA LYS A 251 3.64 -21.33 -8.93
C LYS A 251 2.71 -21.57 -10.13
N ALA A 252 1.59 -20.84 -10.19
CA ALA A 252 0.61 -20.96 -11.27
C ALA A 252 1.19 -20.46 -12.60
N ALA A 253 1.81 -19.26 -12.60
CA ALA A 253 2.50 -18.71 -13.75
C ALA A 253 3.55 -19.68 -14.33
N PHE A 254 4.38 -20.30 -13.46
CA PHE A 254 5.40 -21.26 -13.90
C PHE A 254 4.78 -22.50 -14.55
N ALA A 255 3.78 -23.10 -13.90
CA ALA A 255 3.11 -24.30 -14.39
C ALA A 255 2.41 -24.04 -15.73
N ASN A 256 1.70 -22.91 -15.85
CA ASN A 256 0.96 -22.56 -17.05
C ASN A 256 1.89 -22.14 -18.20
N ALA A 257 2.99 -21.44 -17.92
CA ALA A 257 4.02 -21.16 -18.91
C ALA A 257 4.67 -22.46 -19.42
N ARG A 258 5.02 -23.39 -18.52
CA ARG A 258 5.53 -24.72 -18.88
C ARG A 258 4.56 -25.50 -19.77
N ALA A 259 3.28 -25.52 -19.41
CA ALA A 259 2.24 -26.20 -20.19
C ALA A 259 2.06 -25.56 -21.57
N LEU A 260 2.12 -24.23 -21.66
CA LEU A 260 2.04 -23.49 -22.92
C LEU A 260 3.23 -23.81 -23.83
N ALA A 261 4.45 -23.89 -23.28
CA ALA A 261 5.64 -24.27 -24.03
C ALA A 261 5.55 -25.69 -24.60
N ALA A 262 5.00 -26.64 -23.84
CA ALA A 262 4.89 -28.04 -24.23
C ALA A 262 3.89 -28.32 -25.38
N ARG A 263 3.15 -27.32 -25.86
CA ARG A 263 2.17 -27.49 -26.94
C ARG A 263 2.86 -27.70 -28.29
N LYS A 264 2.26 -28.55 -29.13
CA LYS A 264 2.68 -28.76 -30.53
C LYS A 264 2.55 -27.46 -31.34
N GLU A 265 1.40 -26.80 -31.22
CA GLU A 265 1.15 -25.46 -31.75
C GLU A 265 1.36 -24.43 -30.64
N ARG A 266 2.59 -23.93 -30.54
CA ARG A 266 2.97 -22.95 -29.52
C ARG A 266 2.73 -21.52 -30.00
N PRO A 267 2.34 -20.61 -29.10
CA PRO A 267 2.38 -19.19 -29.41
C PRO A 267 3.81 -18.73 -29.65
N THR A 268 3.94 -17.67 -30.42
CA THR A 268 5.22 -17.04 -30.76
C THR A 268 5.58 -15.89 -29.83
N ALA A 269 4.63 -15.43 -29.01
CA ALA A 269 4.82 -14.42 -27.99
C ALA A 269 3.88 -14.68 -26.80
N LEU A 270 4.25 -14.14 -25.65
CA LEU A 270 3.45 -14.15 -24.43
C LEU A 270 3.39 -12.72 -23.88
N PHE A 271 2.18 -12.20 -23.71
CA PHE A 271 1.92 -11.01 -22.90
C PHE A 271 1.49 -11.47 -21.50
N ALA A 272 2.02 -10.85 -20.44
CA ALA A 272 1.71 -11.18 -19.06
C ALA A 272 1.30 -9.92 -18.30
N GLU A 273 0.24 -10.00 -17.49
CA GLU A 273 -0.28 -8.84 -16.75
C GLU A 273 0.58 -8.37 -15.56
N SER A 274 1.62 -9.14 -15.21
CA SER A 274 2.53 -8.79 -14.13
C SER A 274 3.97 -9.14 -14.47
N ASP A 275 4.91 -8.35 -13.94
CA ASP A 275 6.34 -8.61 -14.08
C ASP A 275 6.74 -9.93 -13.41
N LEU A 276 6.10 -10.26 -12.27
CA LEU A 276 6.28 -11.55 -11.60
C LEU A 276 6.00 -12.70 -12.56
N ALA A 277 4.88 -12.64 -13.28
CA ALA A 277 4.47 -13.64 -14.24
C ALA A 277 5.39 -13.67 -15.46
N ALA A 278 5.77 -12.50 -15.99
CA ALA A 278 6.69 -12.39 -17.13
C ALA A 278 8.05 -13.01 -16.82
N VAL A 279 8.68 -12.64 -15.69
CA VAL A 279 9.97 -13.20 -15.24
C VAL A 279 9.84 -14.70 -14.96
N THR A 280 8.74 -15.12 -14.35
CA THR A 280 8.48 -16.53 -14.08
C THR A 280 8.36 -17.33 -15.39
N ALA A 281 7.67 -16.78 -16.40
CA ALA A 281 7.56 -17.39 -17.71
C ALA A 281 8.92 -17.47 -18.41
N LEU A 282 9.75 -16.42 -18.34
CA LEU A 282 11.12 -16.46 -18.86
C LEU A 282 11.94 -17.60 -18.23
N HIS A 283 11.83 -17.81 -16.91
CA HIS A 283 12.48 -18.95 -16.25
C HIS A 283 11.90 -20.30 -16.68
N ALA A 284 10.57 -20.40 -16.81
CA ALA A 284 9.90 -21.61 -17.30
C ALA A 284 10.34 -21.98 -18.72
N PHE A 285 10.64 -20.97 -19.54
CA PHE A 285 11.14 -21.11 -20.90
C PHE A 285 12.67 -21.22 -20.98
N GLY A 286 13.42 -21.07 -19.89
CA GLY A 286 14.90 -21.02 -19.88
C GLY A 286 15.62 -22.27 -20.40
N GLY A 287 14.90 -23.36 -20.70
CA GLY A 287 15.41 -24.52 -21.44
C GLY A 287 15.13 -24.49 -22.96
N TRP A 288 14.61 -23.38 -23.48
CA TRP A 288 14.13 -23.22 -24.86
C TRP A 288 14.89 -22.07 -25.56
N PRO A 289 15.12 -22.14 -26.87
CA PRO A 289 15.75 -21.06 -27.61
C PRO A 289 14.78 -19.86 -27.70
N LEU A 290 14.82 -19.00 -26.68
CA LEU A 290 14.10 -17.73 -26.66
C LEU A 290 14.94 -16.65 -27.34
N ARG A 291 14.41 -16.03 -28.40
CA ARG A 291 14.91 -14.74 -28.86
C ARG A 291 14.35 -13.64 -27.95
N THR A 292 15.06 -13.32 -26.88
CA THR A 292 14.86 -12.02 -26.21
C THR A 292 15.47 -10.96 -27.12
N ARG A 293 14.66 -10.12 -27.78
CA ARG A 293 15.22 -8.97 -28.51
C ARG A 293 15.77 -7.99 -27.48
N ARG A 294 17.08 -8.03 -27.24
CA ARG A 294 17.79 -6.91 -26.60
C ARG A 294 17.86 -5.76 -27.60
N HIS A 295 17.14 -4.68 -27.34
CA HIS A 295 17.44 -3.38 -27.95
C HIS A 295 17.69 -2.35 -26.87
N CYS A 296 18.98 -2.22 -26.50
CA CYS A 296 19.74 -0.98 -26.40
C CYS A 296 21.22 -1.33 -26.25
N GLY A 297 22.05 -0.99 -27.26
CA GLY A 297 23.52 -1.02 -27.20
C GLY A 297 24.22 -2.23 -27.85
N HIS A 298 24.72 -2.03 -29.08
CA HIS A 298 25.69 -2.83 -29.86
C HIS A 298 26.26 -4.16 -29.30
N ARG A 299 26.01 -5.29 -29.98
CA ARG A 299 26.86 -5.86 -31.07
C ARG A 299 26.18 -7.11 -31.66
N VAL A 300 26.34 -7.23 -32.97
CA VAL A 300 25.94 -8.29 -33.90
C VAL A 300 26.35 -9.68 -33.42
N TRP A 301 25.46 -10.68 -33.50
CA TRP A 301 25.77 -12.08 -33.91
C TRP A 301 24.50 -12.78 -34.46
N GLN A 302 24.53 -13.14 -35.75
CA GLN A 302 23.79 -14.26 -36.37
C GLN A 302 24.72 -15.50 -36.31
N TYR A 303 24.29 -16.77 -36.17
CA TYR A 303 23.51 -17.71 -37.01
C TYR A 303 23.37 -19.01 -36.14
N ARG A 304 22.54 -20.04 -36.36
CA ARG A 304 21.60 -20.50 -37.40
C ARG A 304 20.23 -20.72 -36.77
#